data_AF-A0A397UBT9-F1
#
_entry.id   AF-A0A397UBT9-F1
#
_cell.length_a   1.000
_cell.length_b   1.000
_cell.length_c   1.000
_cell.angle_alpha   90.00
_cell.angle_beta   90.00
_cell.angle_gamma   90.00
#
_symmetry.space_group_name_H-M   'P 1'
#
loop_
_entity.id
_entity.type
_entity.pdbx_description
1 polymer ?
#
loop_
_entity_poly.entity_id
_entity_poly.type
_entity_poly.pdbx_seq_one_letter_code
_entity_poly.pdbx_strand_id
1 'polypeptide(L)'
;MADTVTSLQFVDFAQRNKYGLIGLVYDFGFEIAFLISNAHDISSLYIPSLVFFFVPAGFNFMMGLIIFIIERCRPDNRTVPENTQFNAIITFCCAIDIQTLRLISSGFGGLEPFNYEFSNNAMKTIAWTSVINAFIEDIPQLIILVLYTQKNGFIFIPFASLILCTCVLATSLERLFYAIDNGPCTRDCFTIQRRNERENRDFQRDWEL
;
A
#
# COMPACT_ATOMS: atom_id res chain seq x y z
N MET A 1 -32.85 -18.94 -2.17
CA MET A 1 -32.62 -17.95 -1.08
C MET A 1 -31.44 -18.31 -0.17
N ALA A 2 -30.89 -19.54 -0.27
CA ALA A 2 -29.73 -19.97 0.51
C ALA A 2 -28.36 -19.66 -0.14
N ASP A 3 -28.33 -19.33 -1.44
CA ASP A 3 -27.06 -19.18 -2.19
C ASP A 3 -26.45 -17.77 -2.12
N THR A 4 -27.18 -16.80 -1.59
CA THR A 4 -26.73 -15.40 -1.49
C THR A 4 -26.09 -15.08 -0.13
N VAL A 5 -26.31 -15.92 0.88
CA VAL A 5 -25.74 -15.77 2.23
C VAL A 5 -24.41 -16.51 2.35
N THR A 6 -24.25 -17.63 1.63
CA THR A 6 -22.97 -18.36 1.53
C THR A 6 -21.92 -17.60 0.74
N SER A 7 -22.29 -16.84 -0.29
CA SER A 7 -21.35 -15.95 -1.02
C SER A 7 -20.91 -14.75 -0.18
N LEU A 8 -21.78 -14.20 0.68
CA LEU A 8 -21.41 -13.14 1.61
C LEU A 8 -20.44 -13.64 2.70
N GLN A 9 -20.58 -14.87 3.19
CA GLN A 9 -19.66 -15.43 4.19
C GLN A 9 -18.34 -15.96 3.61
N PHE A 10 -18.31 -16.41 2.35
CA PHE A 10 -17.06 -16.86 1.71
C PHE A 10 -16.17 -15.66 1.30
N VAL A 11 -16.77 -14.53 0.94
CA VAL A 11 -16.07 -13.26 0.62
C VAL A 11 -15.61 -12.54 1.89
N ASP A 12 -16.37 -12.59 2.99
CA ASP A 12 -15.91 -12.09 4.31
C ASP A 12 -14.77 -12.93 4.93
N PHE A 13 -14.65 -14.20 4.53
CA PHE A 13 -13.68 -15.18 5.03
C PHE A 13 -12.39 -15.21 4.20
N ALA A 14 -12.43 -14.77 2.93
CA ALA A 14 -11.31 -14.75 2.01
C ALA A 14 -10.33 -13.58 2.22
N GLN A 15 -9.91 -13.33 3.48
CA GLN A 15 -8.65 -12.67 3.90
C GLN A 15 -8.78 -11.38 4.75
N ARG A 16 -9.39 -11.51 5.94
CA ARG A 16 -8.96 -10.73 7.11
C ARG A 16 -7.47 -10.97 7.40
N ASN A 17 -6.60 -10.07 6.94
CA ASN A 17 -5.30 -9.65 7.50
C ASN A 17 -4.19 -10.66 7.86
N LYS A 18 -4.34 -11.98 7.69
CA LYS A 18 -3.24 -12.94 7.95
C LYS A 18 -2.45 -13.33 6.70
N TYR A 19 -3.08 -13.29 5.54
CA TYR A 19 -2.44 -13.63 4.27
C TYR A 19 -1.89 -12.39 3.52
N GLY A 20 -2.25 -11.18 3.94
CA GLY A 20 -1.75 -9.93 3.35
C GLY A 20 -0.27 -9.70 3.63
N LEU A 21 0.16 -9.76 4.90
CA LEU A 21 1.58 -9.58 5.27
C LEU A 21 2.47 -10.71 4.71
N ILE A 22 2.02 -11.96 4.83
CA ILE A 22 2.76 -13.12 4.32
C ILE A 22 2.89 -13.02 2.80
N GLY A 23 1.80 -12.70 2.10
CA GLY A 23 1.80 -12.46 0.66
C GLY A 23 2.76 -11.36 0.25
N LEU A 24 2.73 -10.21 0.93
CA LEU A 24 3.60 -9.06 0.70
C LEU A 24 5.10 -9.39 0.87
N VAL A 25 5.45 -10.13 1.93
CA VAL A 25 6.84 -10.55 2.16
C VAL A 25 7.29 -11.54 1.09
N TYR A 26 6.43 -12.47 0.68
CA TYR A 26 6.74 -13.41 -0.39
C TYR A 26 6.89 -12.70 -1.72
N ASP A 27 5.97 -11.82 -2.06
CA ASP A 27 5.97 -11.04 -3.29
C ASP A 27 7.31 -10.31 -3.44
N PHE A 28 7.61 -9.39 -2.52
CA PHE A 28 8.87 -8.65 -2.46
C PHE A 28 10.12 -9.54 -2.53
N GLY A 29 10.11 -10.67 -1.81
CA GLY A 29 11.22 -11.63 -1.82
C GLY A 29 11.45 -12.26 -3.19
N PHE A 30 10.37 -12.59 -3.90
CA PHE A 30 10.43 -13.17 -5.24
C PHE A 30 10.76 -12.12 -6.31
N GLU A 31 10.38 -10.85 -6.16
CA GLU A 31 10.80 -9.77 -7.07
C GLU A 31 12.31 -9.52 -6.96
N ILE A 32 12.84 -9.44 -5.74
CA ILE A 32 14.28 -9.29 -5.51
C ILE A 32 15.03 -10.51 -6.05
N ALA A 33 14.52 -11.72 -5.81
CA ALA A 33 15.14 -12.94 -6.32
C ALA A 33 15.17 -12.94 -7.86
N PHE A 34 14.09 -12.48 -8.51
CA PHE A 34 14.04 -12.29 -9.96
C PHE A 34 15.08 -11.26 -10.43
N LEU A 35 15.13 -10.10 -9.78
CA LEU A 35 16.03 -9.00 -10.14
C LEU A 35 17.52 -9.38 -10.07
N ILE A 36 17.90 -10.11 -9.01
CA ILE A 36 19.28 -10.53 -8.78
C ILE A 36 19.66 -11.72 -9.67
N SER A 37 18.77 -12.70 -9.80
CA SER A 37 19.16 -14.01 -10.34
C SER A 37 18.80 -14.20 -11.82
N ASN A 38 17.81 -13.48 -12.34
CA ASN A 38 17.22 -13.76 -13.65
C ASN A 38 17.12 -12.52 -14.56
N ALA A 39 16.91 -11.32 -14.01
CA ALA A 39 16.65 -10.13 -14.82
C ALA A 39 17.80 -9.77 -15.79
N HIS A 40 19.03 -10.19 -15.50
CA HIS A 40 20.19 -9.95 -16.36
C HIS A 40 20.29 -10.93 -17.55
N ASP A 41 19.52 -12.02 -17.57
CA ASP A 41 19.55 -13.00 -18.66
C ASP A 41 19.04 -12.40 -19.98
N ILE A 42 18.15 -11.41 -19.88
CA ILE A 42 17.58 -10.71 -21.02
C ILE A 42 17.85 -9.22 -20.83
N SER A 43 18.90 -8.73 -21.49
CA SER A 43 19.35 -7.32 -21.38
C SER A 43 18.25 -6.30 -21.67
N SER A 44 17.32 -6.61 -22.57
CA SER A 44 16.19 -5.73 -22.89
C SER A 44 15.15 -5.62 -21.76
N LEU A 45 15.09 -6.59 -20.83
CA LEU A 45 14.15 -6.61 -19.71
C LEU A 45 14.78 -6.12 -18.40
N TYR A 46 16.12 -6.10 -18.29
CA TYR A 46 16.81 -5.69 -17.08
C TYR A 46 16.48 -4.25 -16.64
N ILE A 47 16.64 -3.28 -17.54
CA ILE A 47 16.35 -1.87 -17.24
C ILE A 47 14.87 -1.66 -16.90
N PRO A 48 13.89 -2.16 -17.69
CA PRO A 48 12.48 -2.12 -17.31
C PRO A 48 12.21 -2.71 -15.92
N SER A 49 12.81 -3.86 -15.59
CA SER A 49 12.62 -4.50 -14.27
C SER A 49 13.10 -3.61 -13.13
N LEU A 50 14.24 -2.92 -13.28
CA LEU A 50 14.72 -1.95 -12.29
C LEU A 50 13.78 -0.76 -12.14
N VAL A 51 13.31 -0.21 -13.27
CA VAL A 51 12.43 0.97 -13.27
C VAL A 51 11.11 0.66 -12.58
N PHE A 52 10.48 -0.46 -12.94
CA PHE A 52 9.19 -0.86 -12.37
C PHE A 52 9.30 -1.43 -10.95
N PHE A 53 10.51 -1.70 -10.44
CA PHE A 53 10.73 -1.99 -9.03
C PHE A 53 10.95 -0.70 -8.21
N PHE A 54 11.87 0.17 -8.64
CA PHE A 54 12.27 1.34 -7.83
C PHE A 54 11.31 2.51 -7.91
N VAL A 55 10.64 2.74 -9.05
CA VAL A 55 9.70 3.88 -9.19
C VAL A 55 8.47 3.68 -8.29
N PRO A 56 7.79 2.52 -8.30
CA PRO A 56 6.66 2.28 -7.39
C PRO A 56 7.08 2.29 -5.92
N ALA A 57 8.23 1.71 -5.58
CA ALA A 57 8.74 1.75 -4.21
C ALA A 57 8.96 3.19 -3.71
N GLY A 58 9.53 4.06 -4.54
CA GLY A 58 9.67 5.48 -4.24
C GLY A 58 8.32 6.20 -4.09
N PHE A 59 7.36 5.90 -4.96
CA PHE A 59 6.00 6.45 -4.88
C PHE A 59 5.29 6.04 -3.59
N ASN A 60 5.31 4.75 -3.22
CA ASN A 60 4.68 4.27 -2.00
C ASN A 60 5.34 4.81 -0.74
N PHE A 61 6.67 4.95 -0.72
CA PHE A 61 7.41 5.60 0.37
C PHE A 61 6.95 7.04 0.58
N MET A 62 6.86 7.83 -0.51
CA MET A 62 6.42 9.22 -0.46
C MET A 62 4.97 9.34 0.02
N MET A 63 4.07 8.48 -0.47
CA MET A 63 2.67 8.45 -0.02
C MET A 63 2.54 8.06 1.45
N GLY A 64 3.31 7.08 1.91
CA GLY A 64 3.36 6.67 3.31
C GLY A 64 3.80 7.81 4.23
N LEU A 65 4.86 8.53 3.86
CA LEU A 65 5.30 9.74 4.57
C LEU A 65 4.21 10.82 4.64
N ILE A 66 3.56 11.12 3.51
CA ILE A 66 2.51 12.13 3.43
C ILE A 66 1.33 11.78 4.35
N ILE A 67 0.87 10.52 4.30
CA ILE A 67 -0.23 10.05 5.15
C ILE A 67 0.14 10.17 6.63
N PHE A 68 1.35 9.77 7.02
CA PHE A 68 1.80 9.90 8.41
C PHE A 68 1.85 11.35 8.89
N ILE A 69 2.37 12.26 8.07
CA ILE A 69 2.44 13.69 8.42
C ILE A 69 1.03 14.25 8.61
N ILE A 70 0.11 13.97 7.67
CA ILE A 70 -1.27 14.45 7.75
C ILE A 70 -1.99 13.91 9.00
N GLU A 71 -1.87 12.62 9.27
CA GLU A 71 -2.50 11.99 10.43
C GLU A 71 -1.90 12.50 11.76
N ARG A 72 -0.60 12.79 11.80
CA ARG A 72 0.04 13.38 12.98
C ARG A 72 -0.40 14.82 13.23
N CYS A 73 -0.75 15.55 12.19
CA CYS A 73 -1.28 16.92 12.27
C CYS A 73 -2.78 16.98 12.57
N ARG A 74 -3.45 15.83 12.78
CA ARG A 74 -4.88 15.78 13.12
C ARG A 74 -5.10 16.27 14.56
N PRO A 75 -6.08 17.16 14.81
CA PRO A 75 -6.36 17.69 16.15
C PRO A 75 -7.02 16.69 17.12
N ASP A 76 -7.20 15.43 16.70
CA ASP A 76 -7.89 14.40 17.46
C ASP A 76 -6.90 13.69 18.39
N ASN A 77 -7.29 13.40 19.64
CA ASN A 77 -6.41 12.89 20.71
C ASN A 77 -5.86 11.47 20.52
N ARG A 78 -5.97 10.89 19.31
CA ARG A 78 -5.38 9.59 18.96
C ARG A 78 -4.08 9.83 18.22
N THR A 79 -3.06 10.20 18.97
CA THR A 79 -1.72 10.40 18.45
C THR A 79 -1.17 9.07 17.94
N VAL A 80 -0.68 9.07 16.69
CA VAL A 80 0.24 8.04 16.18
C VAL A 80 1.28 7.79 17.28
N PRO A 81 1.62 6.53 17.63
CA PRO A 81 2.58 6.25 18.68
C PRO A 81 3.83 7.12 18.52
N GLU A 82 4.27 7.78 19.60
CA GLU A 82 5.49 8.62 19.60
C GLU A 82 6.79 7.81 19.49
N ASN A 83 6.68 6.53 19.15
CA ASN A 83 7.83 5.69 18.89
C ASN A 83 8.39 5.99 17.49
N THR A 84 9.41 6.84 17.45
CA THR A 84 10.11 7.22 16.22
C THR A 84 10.65 6.02 15.44
N GLN A 85 11.09 4.95 16.12
CA GLN A 85 11.59 3.74 15.46
C GLN A 85 10.46 2.96 14.79
N PHE A 86 9.33 2.80 15.46
CA PHE A 86 8.15 2.15 14.89
C PHE A 86 7.66 2.90 13.66
N ASN A 87 7.52 4.22 13.73
CA ASN A 87 7.07 5.04 12.60
C ASN A 87 8.03 4.98 11.41
N ALA A 88 9.34 4.95 11.67
CA ALA A 88 10.36 4.79 10.63
C ALA A 88 10.28 3.40 9.95
N ILE A 89 10.13 2.33 10.73
CA ILE A 89 9.97 0.96 10.21
C ILE A 89 8.73 0.86 9.35
N ILE A 90 7.59 1.38 9.81
CA ILE A 90 6.37 1.35 9.02
C ILE A 90 6.55 2.14 7.72
N THR A 91 7.13 3.34 7.79
CA THR A 91 7.32 4.16 6.59
C THR A 91 8.20 3.43 5.57
N PHE A 92 9.24 2.74 6.04
CA PHE A 92 10.05 1.87 5.19
C PHE A 92 9.23 0.70 4.61
N CYS A 93 8.40 0.03 5.42
CA CYS A 93 7.50 -1.01 4.92
C CYS A 93 6.48 -0.48 3.91
N CYS A 94 6.07 0.80 4.02
CA CYS A 94 5.24 1.43 3.00
C CYS A 94 5.96 1.53 1.66
N ALA A 95 7.30 1.66 1.63
CA ALA A 95 8.06 1.59 0.38
C ALA A 95 7.90 0.24 -0.33
N ILE A 96 7.71 -0.84 0.44
CA ILE A 96 7.43 -2.18 -0.12
C ILE A 96 5.98 -2.22 -0.58
N ASP A 97 5.03 -1.88 0.31
CA ASP A 97 3.62 -1.77 -0.06
C ASP A 97 2.90 -0.83 0.92
N ILE A 98 2.18 0.14 0.36
CA ILE A 98 1.35 1.11 1.09
C ILE A 98 0.28 0.44 1.96
N GLN A 99 -0.13 -0.79 1.65
CA GLN A 99 -1.08 -1.59 2.42
C GLN A 99 -0.57 -1.97 3.81
N THR A 100 0.74 -1.82 4.05
CA THR A 100 1.30 -1.88 5.40
C THR A 100 0.55 -0.95 6.36
N LEU A 101 0.07 0.22 5.90
CA LEU A 101 -0.72 1.12 6.74
C LEU A 101 -2.05 0.48 7.20
N ARG A 102 -2.73 -0.30 6.35
CA ARG A 102 -3.95 -1.02 6.76
C ARG A 102 -3.67 -2.13 7.77
N LEU A 103 -2.47 -2.70 7.76
CA LEU A 103 -2.07 -3.68 8.77
C LEU A 103 -2.00 -3.04 10.16
N ILE A 104 -1.57 -1.79 10.25
CA ILE A 104 -1.47 -1.04 11.51
C ILE A 104 -2.84 -0.62 12.05
N SER A 105 -3.86 -0.58 11.21
CA SER A 105 -5.25 -0.37 11.65
C SER A 105 -6.05 -1.65 11.86
N SER A 106 -5.41 -2.81 11.75
CA SER A 106 -6.10 -4.11 11.79
C SER A 106 -6.20 -4.78 13.16
N GLY A 107 -5.52 -4.26 14.16
CA GLY A 107 -5.31 -4.94 15.44
C GLY A 107 -4.38 -6.16 15.32
N PHE A 108 -3.41 -6.14 14.39
CA PHE A 108 -2.59 -7.32 14.09
C PHE A 108 -1.94 -7.89 15.36
N GLY A 109 -2.21 -9.18 15.62
CA GLY A 109 -1.71 -9.89 16.79
C GLY A 109 -2.21 -9.38 18.14
N GLY A 110 -3.23 -8.50 18.16
CA GLY A 110 -3.67 -7.81 19.37
C GLY A 110 -2.64 -6.83 19.94
N LEU A 111 -1.63 -6.47 19.13
CA LEU A 111 -0.53 -5.61 19.55
C LEU A 111 -0.96 -4.13 19.50
N GLU A 112 -0.66 -3.41 20.58
CA GLU A 112 -1.02 -1.99 20.75
C GLU A 112 -0.56 -1.09 19.58
N PRO A 113 0.67 -1.24 19.01
CA PRO A 113 1.10 -0.44 17.86
C PRO A 113 0.30 -0.70 16.57
N PHE A 114 -0.39 -1.84 16.46
CA PHE A 114 -1.20 -2.22 15.29
C PHE A 114 -2.69 -1.98 15.51
N ASN A 115 -3.08 -1.15 16.48
CA ASN A 115 -4.47 -0.76 16.74
C ASN A 115 -4.71 0.74 16.44
N TYR A 116 -3.98 1.29 15.46
CA TYR A 116 -4.08 2.70 15.10
C TYR A 116 -5.24 2.95 14.13
N GLU A 117 -6.15 3.86 14.47
CA GLU A 117 -7.27 4.20 13.60
C GLU A 117 -6.94 5.41 12.71
N PHE A 118 -6.61 5.13 11.44
CA PHE A 118 -6.47 6.15 10.40
C PHE A 118 -7.78 6.90 10.16
N SER A 119 -7.70 8.19 9.78
CA SER A 119 -8.87 8.90 9.29
C SER A 119 -9.48 8.24 8.05
N ASN A 120 -10.78 8.47 7.83
CA ASN A 120 -11.46 8.03 6.60
C ASN A 120 -10.76 8.56 5.34
N ASN A 121 -10.16 9.76 5.42
CA ASN A 121 -9.43 10.36 4.31
C ASN A 121 -8.13 9.61 4.04
N ALA A 122 -7.35 9.28 5.07
CA ALA A 122 -6.16 8.45 4.93
C ALA A 122 -6.51 7.05 4.38
N MET A 123 -7.56 6.41 4.88
CA MET A 123 -7.99 5.09 4.38
C MET A 123 -8.39 5.11 2.90
N LYS A 124 -9.02 6.20 2.43
CA LYS A 124 -9.32 6.41 1.01
C LYS A 124 -8.04 6.66 0.20
N THR A 125 -7.13 7.49 0.70
CA THR A 125 -5.85 7.75 0.04
C THR A 125 -5.04 6.46 -0.09
N ILE A 126 -4.95 5.64 0.95
CA ILE A 126 -4.30 4.32 0.91
C ILE A 126 -4.93 3.44 -0.18
N ALA A 127 -6.26 3.41 -0.29
CA ALA A 127 -6.95 2.64 -1.31
C ALA A 127 -6.58 3.09 -2.73
N TRP A 128 -6.63 4.40 -3.00
CA TRP A 128 -6.30 4.97 -4.30
C TRP A 128 -4.81 4.82 -4.64
N THR A 129 -3.92 5.03 -3.68
CA THR A 129 -2.48 4.78 -3.85
C THR A 129 -2.23 3.34 -4.23
N SER A 130 -2.90 2.39 -3.56
CA SER A 130 -2.74 0.97 -3.86
C SER A 130 -3.27 0.59 -5.25
N VAL A 131 -4.36 1.22 -5.71
CA VAL A 131 -4.85 1.06 -7.09
C VAL A 131 -3.84 1.60 -8.10
N ILE A 132 -3.30 2.80 -7.87
CA ILE A 132 -2.28 3.40 -8.75
C ILE A 132 -1.04 2.50 -8.79
N ASN A 133 -0.62 1.98 -7.63
CA ASN A 133 0.51 1.09 -7.51
C ASN A 133 0.38 -0.14 -8.41
N ALA A 134 -0.82 -0.75 -8.44
CA ALA A 134 -1.09 -1.90 -9.30
C ALA A 134 -0.88 -1.60 -10.80
N PHE A 135 -1.16 -0.37 -11.25
CA PHE A 135 -0.91 0.03 -12.63
C PHE A 135 0.56 0.30 -12.95
N ILE A 136 1.34 0.77 -11.97
CA ILE A 136 2.76 1.14 -12.17
C ILE A 136 3.74 0.02 -11.80
N GLU A 137 3.32 -0.98 -11.02
CA GLU A 137 4.14 -2.08 -10.53
C GLU A 137 3.61 -3.42 -11.03
N ASP A 138 2.46 -3.86 -10.50
CA ASP A 138 1.91 -5.19 -10.74
C ASP A 138 1.70 -5.48 -12.24
N ILE A 139 1.06 -4.58 -12.99
CA ILE A 139 0.81 -4.80 -14.43
C ILE A 139 2.12 -4.84 -15.24
N PRO A 140 3.02 -3.85 -15.15
CA PRO A 140 4.32 -3.93 -15.82
C PRO A 140 5.14 -5.16 -15.44
N GLN A 141 5.13 -5.56 -14.17
CA GLN A 141 5.83 -6.73 -13.70
C GLN A 141 5.27 -8.02 -14.26
N LEU A 142 3.94 -8.17 -14.32
CA LEU A 142 3.29 -9.29 -14.98
C LEU A 142 3.74 -9.39 -16.45
N ILE A 143 3.78 -8.26 -17.16
CA ILE A 143 4.23 -8.21 -18.56
C ILE A 143 5.69 -8.67 -18.67
N ILE A 144 6.58 -8.18 -17.80
CA ILE A 144 7.99 -8.58 -17.78
C ILE A 144 8.14 -10.09 -17.54
N LEU A 145 7.42 -10.65 -16.58
CA LEU A 145 7.50 -12.07 -16.22
C LEU A 145 6.97 -12.98 -17.33
N VAL A 146 5.90 -12.57 -18.02
CA VAL A 146 5.38 -13.27 -19.21
C VAL A 146 6.42 -13.25 -20.32
N LEU A 147 7.00 -12.09 -20.64
CA LEU A 147 8.02 -11.96 -21.68
C LEU A 147 9.29 -12.75 -21.36
N TYR A 148 9.69 -12.77 -20.08
CA TYR A 148 10.82 -13.57 -19.61
C TYR A 148 10.56 -15.06 -19.80
N THR A 149 9.40 -15.55 -19.34
CA THR A 149 9.01 -16.97 -19.42
C THR A 149 8.88 -17.44 -20.88
N GLN A 150 8.38 -16.57 -21.77
CA GLN A 150 8.31 -16.87 -23.21
C GLN A 150 9.70 -17.05 -23.84
N LYS A 151 10.72 -16.33 -23.37
CA LYS A 151 12.07 -16.39 -23.93
C LYS A 151 12.93 -17.50 -23.33
N ASN A 152 12.83 -17.73 -22.02
CA ASN A 152 13.73 -18.64 -21.29
C ASN A 152 13.04 -19.96 -20.87
N GLY A 153 11.75 -20.12 -21.16
CA GLY A 153 10.98 -21.28 -20.73
C GLY A 153 10.65 -21.27 -19.24
N PHE A 154 10.38 -22.44 -18.68
CA PHE A 154 9.99 -22.56 -17.28
C PHE A 154 11.21 -22.47 -16.36
N ILE A 155 11.29 -21.39 -15.58
CA ILE A 155 12.25 -21.21 -14.49
C ILE A 155 11.45 -20.92 -13.21
N PHE A 156 11.80 -21.61 -12.12
CA PHE A 156 11.01 -21.62 -10.89
C PHE A 156 10.76 -20.22 -10.31
N ILE A 157 11.80 -19.38 -10.22
CA ILE A 157 11.70 -18.04 -9.62
C ILE A 157 10.71 -17.16 -10.41
N PRO A 158 10.91 -16.88 -11.71
CA PRO A 158 9.96 -16.09 -12.50
C PRO A 158 8.53 -16.68 -12.52
N PHE A 159 8.41 -18.01 -12.51
CA PHE A 159 7.09 -18.65 -12.51
C PHE A 159 6.36 -18.46 -11.17
N ALA A 160 7.06 -18.59 -10.05
CA ALA A 160 6.51 -18.31 -8.73
C ALA A 160 6.11 -16.82 -8.60
N SER A 161 6.98 -15.91 -9.06
CA SER A 161 6.67 -14.47 -9.13
C SER A 161 5.42 -14.18 -9.97
N LEU A 162 5.21 -14.91 -11.07
CA LEU A 162 4.07 -14.71 -11.96
C LEU A 162 2.73 -15.13 -11.30
N ILE A 163 2.74 -16.24 -10.55
CA ILE A 163 1.58 -16.66 -9.76
C ILE A 163 1.26 -15.61 -8.70
N LEU A 164 2.27 -15.15 -7.95
CA LEU A 164 2.11 -14.16 -6.89
C LEU A 164 1.57 -12.84 -7.43
N CYS A 165 2.15 -12.32 -8.51
CA CYS A 165 1.70 -11.10 -9.18
C CYS A 165 0.23 -11.22 -9.64
N THR A 166 -0.20 -12.38 -10.13
CA THR A 166 -1.60 -12.63 -10.50
C THR A 166 -2.53 -12.58 -9.29
N CYS A 167 -2.12 -13.17 -8.15
CA CYS A 167 -2.87 -13.10 -6.90
C CYS A 167 -2.96 -11.66 -6.37
N VAL A 168 -1.87 -10.91 -6.40
CA VAL A 168 -1.82 -9.50 -5.96
C VAL A 168 -2.78 -8.66 -6.83
N LEU A 169 -2.74 -8.81 -8.15
CA LEU A 169 -3.68 -8.13 -9.06
C LEU A 169 -5.15 -8.44 -8.77
N ALA A 170 -5.48 -9.69 -8.43
CA ALA A 170 -6.84 -10.04 -8.06
C ALA A 170 -7.31 -9.24 -6.82
N THR A 171 -6.44 -9.10 -5.82
CA THR A 171 -6.75 -8.25 -4.65
C THR A 171 -6.78 -6.76 -4.98
N SER A 172 -6.08 -6.31 -6.02
CA SER A 172 -6.17 -4.93 -6.55
C SER A 172 -7.55 -4.58 -7.11
N LEU A 173 -8.31 -5.57 -7.61
CA LEU A 173 -9.67 -5.33 -8.08
C LEU A 173 -10.64 -5.03 -6.93
N GLU A 174 -10.55 -5.76 -5.82
CA GLU A 174 -11.35 -5.48 -4.62
C GLU A 174 -11.06 -4.07 -4.07
N ARG A 175 -9.78 -3.68 -4.08
CA ARG A 175 -9.35 -2.33 -3.70
C ARG A 175 -9.92 -1.25 -4.60
N LEU A 176 -9.95 -1.50 -5.91
CA LEU A 176 -10.55 -0.60 -6.89
C LEU A 176 -12.05 -0.41 -6.61
N PHE A 177 -12.80 -1.49 -6.36
CA PHE A 177 -14.21 -1.40 -6.00
C PHE A 177 -14.41 -0.55 -4.73
N TYR A 178 -13.62 -0.81 -3.69
CA TYR A 178 -13.66 -0.02 -2.46
C TYR A 178 -13.37 1.48 -2.70
N ALA A 179 -12.36 1.79 -3.52
CA ALA A 179 -11.95 3.16 -3.83
C ALA A 179 -13.02 3.92 -4.64
N ILE A 180 -13.69 3.24 -5.58
CA ILE A 180 -14.78 3.81 -6.38
C ILE A 180 -15.99 4.10 -5.50
N ASP A 181 -16.42 3.12 -4.69
CA ASP A 181 -17.58 3.26 -3.81
C ASP A 181 -17.41 4.42 -2.80
N ASN A 182 -16.17 4.66 -2.37
CA ASN A 182 -15.84 5.68 -1.39
C ASN A 182 -15.35 7.02 -1.97
N GLY A 183 -15.22 7.13 -3.30
CA GLY A 183 -14.81 8.33 -4.03
C GLY A 183 -13.39 8.86 -3.71
N PRO A 184 -12.79 9.68 -4.59
CA PRO A 184 -11.49 10.32 -4.32
C PRO A 184 -11.59 11.38 -3.22
N CYS A 185 -10.59 11.42 -2.35
CA CYS A 185 -10.47 12.42 -1.29
C CYS A 185 -9.83 13.72 -1.85
N THR A 186 -10.55 14.46 -2.70
CA THR A 186 -9.98 15.62 -3.41
C THR A 186 -10.32 16.98 -2.81
N ARG A 187 -11.14 17.08 -1.75
CA ARG A 187 -11.53 18.38 -1.17
C ARG A 187 -11.08 18.67 0.25
N ASP A 188 -10.95 17.67 1.11
CA ASP A 188 -10.87 17.94 2.56
C ASP A 188 -9.45 18.13 3.10
N CYS A 189 -8.42 17.55 2.46
CA CYS A 189 -7.04 17.68 2.95
C CYS A 189 -6.53 19.13 2.90
N PHE A 190 -6.81 19.86 1.82
CA PHE A 190 -6.39 21.25 1.67
C PHE A 190 -7.16 22.20 2.59
N THR A 191 -8.44 21.91 2.86
CA THR A 191 -9.27 22.68 3.80
C THR A 191 -8.90 22.44 5.25
N ILE A 192 -8.56 21.20 5.65
CA ILE A 192 -8.07 20.90 7.00
C ILE A 192 -6.73 21.61 7.24
N GLN A 193 -5.79 21.55 6.29
CA GLN A 193 -4.51 22.24 6.43
C GLN A 193 -4.69 23.76 6.51
N ARG A 194 -5.53 24.35 5.65
CA ARG A 194 -5.86 25.79 5.71
C ARG A 194 -6.59 26.17 7.00
N ARG A 195 -7.38 25.28 7.59
CA ARG A 195 -8.08 25.52 8.85
C ARG A 195 -7.09 25.52 10.01
N ASN A 196 -6.21 24.52 10.07
CA ASN A 196 -5.16 24.46 11.09
C ASN A 196 -4.21 25.66 11.00
N GLU A 197 -3.86 26.11 9.80
CA GLU A 197 -3.08 27.34 9.61
C GLU A 197 -3.84 28.60 10.07
N ARG A 198 -5.17 28.64 9.97
CA ARG A 198 -5.97 29.76 10.50
C ARG A 198 -6.04 29.72 12.01
N GLU A 199 -6.39 28.58 12.59
CA GLU A 199 -6.46 28.40 14.04
C GLU A 199 -5.11 28.70 14.71
N ASN A 200 -3.99 28.30 14.10
CA ASN A 200 -2.67 28.61 14.63
C ASN A 200 -2.32 30.11 14.54
N ARG A 201 -2.74 30.80 13.47
CA ARG A 201 -2.60 32.27 13.34
C ARG A 201 -3.50 33.04 14.31
N ASP A 202 -4.70 32.52 14.57
CA ASP A 202 -5.65 33.12 15.50
C ASP A 202 -5.14 32.94 16.94
N PHE A 203 -4.65 31.75 17.28
CA PHE A 203 -3.97 31.50 18.55
C PHE A 203 -2.76 32.44 18.73
N GLN A 204 -1.87 32.56 17.74
CA GLN A 204 -0.72 33.48 17.84
C GLN A 204 -1.14 34.95 18.05
N ARG A 205 -2.24 35.39 17.44
CA ARG A 205 -2.78 36.75 17.65
C ARG A 205 -3.29 36.98 19.07
N ASP A 206 -3.90 35.97 19.68
CA ASP A 206 -4.41 36.07 21.05
C ASP A 206 -3.29 36.16 22.10
N TRP A 207 -2.05 35.75 21.76
CA TRP A 207 -0.87 35.89 22.63
C TRP A 207 -0.12 37.21 22.47
N GLU A 208 -0.45 38.02 21.47
CA GLU A 208 0.20 39.32 21.19
C GLU A 208 -0.63 40.53 21.69
N LEU A 209 -1.79 40.29 22.29
CA LEU A 209 -2.68 41.29 22.93
C LEU A 209 -2.61 41.22 24.46
#